data_AF-A0A4S4F4F8-F1
#
_entry.id   AF-A0A4S4F4F8-F1
#
_cell.length_a   1.000
_cell.length_b   1.000
_cell.length_c   1.000
_cell.angle_alpha   90.00
_cell.angle_beta   90.00
_cell.angle_gamma   90.00
#
_symmetry.space_group_name_H-M   'P 1'
#
loop_
_entity.id
_entity.type
_entity.pdbx_description
1 polymer ?
#
loop_
_entity_poly.entity_id
_entity_poly.type
_entity_poly.pdbx_seq_one_letter_code
_entity_poly.pdbx_strand_id
1 'polypeptide(L)'
;MVNRPNAREPKPMSRPKRLLASILAVTLACGLGAIITATHRHNDEAGARAQPASTPETTSAPGKTGGDASSRWVGLEHAGIPTPGEWSRPRYWSSVVKDGQVVGWAAEGTPNAQVTMPADTGAIDAALNTLNRLLDPNADDQTWADNVKATLGADAAGLEYGYPSAPRWWWLERRYDPDAVCTGSIYVAGRSWGCSTDGTYTGAQAINNAVRYDPNETRFPVPKGYKVDSRVNPQEHLSRYYDTVVVPMDDGPWHVTVYCPADRGASDGWNYAQPGTVTDEHGNETDLASITDGVAVQSIESVGFGTRQHPCVTVDVSVGGQTPYWYAGTEGR
;
A
#
# COMPACT_ATOMS: atom_id res chain seq x y z
N MET A 1 55.51 -14.06 9.72
CA MET A 1 55.58 -12.97 8.72
C MET A 1 54.43 -13.15 7.74
N VAL A 2 53.57 -12.15 7.57
CA VAL A 2 52.41 -12.22 6.66
C VAL A 2 52.77 -11.50 5.36
N ASN A 3 52.63 -12.17 4.22
CA ASN A 3 53.00 -11.64 2.92
C ASN A 3 51.80 -10.89 2.31
N ARG A 4 51.93 -9.57 2.07
CA ARG A 4 50.91 -8.77 1.37
C ARG A 4 51.17 -8.81 -0.15
N PRO A 5 50.15 -9.00 -1.01
CA PRO A 5 50.29 -8.76 -2.44
C PRO A 5 50.41 -7.26 -2.72
N ASN A 6 51.26 -6.89 -3.68
CA ASN A 6 51.54 -5.49 -4.02
C ASN A 6 50.33 -4.79 -4.66
N ALA A 7 49.98 -3.60 -4.16
CA ALA A 7 49.08 -2.69 -4.86
C ALA A 7 49.77 -2.15 -6.12
N ARG A 8 49.11 -2.26 -7.29
CA ARG A 8 49.59 -1.62 -8.53
C ARG A 8 49.26 -0.13 -8.52
N GLU A 9 50.24 0.70 -8.80
CA GLU A 9 50.02 2.14 -9.01
C GLU A 9 49.04 2.39 -10.17
N PRO A 10 48.16 3.41 -10.06
CA PRO A 10 47.21 3.74 -11.10
C PRO A 10 47.93 4.32 -12.33
N LYS A 11 47.88 3.60 -13.46
CA LYS A 11 48.43 4.11 -14.73
C LYS A 11 47.78 5.45 -15.13
N PRO A 12 48.55 6.42 -15.64
CA PRO A 12 48.00 7.71 -16.05
C PRO A 12 46.97 7.52 -17.17
N MET A 13 45.76 8.08 -16.96
CA MET A 13 44.68 8.01 -17.94
C MET A 13 45.09 8.58 -19.30
N SER A 14 44.77 7.85 -20.37
CA SER A 14 44.99 8.28 -21.74
C SER A 14 44.20 9.55 -22.08
N ARG A 15 44.75 10.37 -22.97
CA ARG A 15 44.16 11.66 -23.40
C ARG A 15 42.64 11.63 -23.69
N PRO A 16 42.06 10.65 -24.42
CA PRO A 16 40.61 10.63 -24.64
C PRO A 16 39.78 10.45 -23.36
N LYS A 17 40.28 9.70 -22.35
CA LYS A 17 39.57 9.52 -21.07
C LYS A 17 39.58 10.79 -20.21
N ARG A 18 40.66 11.58 -20.29
CA ARG A 18 40.72 12.90 -19.65
C ARG A 18 39.72 13.88 -20.26
N LEU A 19 39.60 13.89 -21.59
CA LEU A 19 38.61 14.74 -22.29
C LEU A 19 37.18 14.41 -21.86
N LEU A 20 36.83 13.12 -21.79
CA LEU A 20 35.50 12.67 -21.33
C LEU A 20 35.19 13.10 -19.89
N ALA A 21 36.17 12.97 -18.98
CA ALA A 21 36.01 13.39 -17.59
C ALA A 21 35.85 14.92 -17.45
N SER A 22 36.57 15.71 -18.27
CA SER A 22 36.41 17.17 -18.30
C SER A 22 35.03 17.60 -18.80
N ILE A 23 34.48 16.93 -19.83
CA ILE A 23 33.12 17.19 -20.31
C ILE A 23 32.11 16.92 -19.19
N LEU A 24 32.20 15.76 -18.53
CA LEU A 24 31.26 15.36 -17.47
C LEU A 24 31.23 16.36 -16.30
N ALA A 25 32.39 16.92 -15.93
CA ALA A 25 32.50 17.92 -14.86
C ALA A 25 31.84 19.26 -15.22
N VAL A 26 31.91 19.69 -16.48
CA VAL A 26 31.26 20.93 -16.94
C VAL A 26 29.74 20.79 -16.96
N THR A 27 29.21 19.65 -17.41
CA THR A 27 27.75 19.41 -17.40
C THR A 27 27.18 19.45 -15.99
N LEU A 28 27.90 18.87 -15.01
CA LEU A 28 27.49 18.86 -13.61
C LEU A 28 27.45 20.27 -12.99
N ALA A 29 28.44 21.11 -13.32
CA ALA A 29 28.53 22.48 -12.84
C ALA A 29 27.42 23.39 -13.40
N CYS A 30 27.01 23.19 -14.66
CA CYS A 30 25.92 23.95 -15.27
C CYS A 30 24.54 23.54 -14.74
N GLY A 31 24.31 22.26 -14.42
CA GLY A 31 23.02 21.77 -13.92
C GLY A 31 22.62 22.36 -12.55
N LEU A 32 23.60 22.52 -11.64
CA LEU A 32 23.35 23.05 -10.28
C LEU A 32 22.99 24.54 -10.26
N GLY A 33 23.40 25.32 -11.28
CA GLY A 33 23.11 26.75 -11.35
C GLY A 33 21.64 27.08 -11.69
N ALA A 34 20.93 26.18 -12.38
CA ALA A 34 19.54 26.40 -12.81
C ALA A 34 18.51 26.11 -11.72
N ILE A 35 18.84 25.24 -10.75
CA ILE A 35 17.89 24.78 -9.71
C ILE A 35 17.64 25.87 -8.65
N ILE A 36 18.58 26.79 -8.44
CA ILE A 36 18.54 27.77 -7.34
C ILE A 36 17.70 29.03 -7.68
N THR A 37 17.43 29.30 -8.96
CA THR A 37 16.75 30.54 -9.39
C THR A 37 15.26 30.41 -9.71
N ALA A 38 14.70 29.19 -9.73
CA ALA A 38 13.28 28.96 -10.04
C ALA A 38 12.35 29.01 -8.81
N THR A 39 12.86 28.81 -7.60
CA THR A 39 12.08 28.49 -6.38
C THR A 39 11.31 29.66 -5.73
N HIS A 40 11.18 30.81 -6.41
CA HIS A 40 10.61 32.04 -5.82
C HIS A 40 9.52 32.74 -6.64
N ARG A 41 8.94 32.09 -7.66
CA ARG A 41 7.82 32.67 -8.42
C ARG A 41 6.74 31.65 -8.78
N HIS A 42 5.64 31.75 -8.02
CA HIS A 42 4.22 31.45 -8.34
C HIS A 42 3.52 30.60 -7.27
N ASN A 43 3.23 31.25 -6.13
CA ASN A 43 1.92 31.09 -5.52
C ASN A 43 0.97 32.08 -6.23
N ASP A 44 -0.24 31.63 -6.56
CA ASP A 44 -1.53 32.37 -6.59
C ASP A 44 -2.48 31.79 -7.67
N GLU A 45 -3.63 31.23 -7.23
CA GLU A 45 -4.91 31.00 -7.96
C GLU A 45 -4.89 30.09 -9.23
N ALA A 46 -5.91 29.32 -9.66
CA ALA A 46 -7.12 28.67 -9.11
C ALA A 46 -7.65 27.70 -10.23
N GLY A 47 -8.55 26.70 -10.06
CA GLY A 47 -9.29 26.17 -8.90
C GLY A 47 -10.50 25.30 -9.36
N ALA A 48 -11.13 24.57 -8.41
CA ALA A 48 -12.45 23.89 -8.49
C ALA A 48 -12.71 22.71 -9.48
N ARG A 49 -12.76 21.48 -8.94
CA ARG A 49 -13.73 20.44 -9.32
C ARG A 49 -14.31 19.80 -8.05
N ALA A 50 -15.62 19.57 -8.02
CA ALA A 50 -16.33 19.24 -6.78
C ALA A 50 -16.24 17.74 -6.40
N GLN A 51 -15.83 17.48 -5.17
CA GLN A 51 -16.12 16.28 -4.37
C GLN A 51 -16.81 16.75 -3.07
N PRO A 52 -17.67 15.93 -2.45
CA PRO A 52 -18.34 16.32 -1.20
C PRO A 52 -17.30 16.48 -0.07
N ALA A 53 -17.30 17.65 0.57
CA ALA A 53 -16.36 17.94 1.64
C ALA A 53 -16.72 17.17 2.92
N SER A 54 -15.86 16.24 3.31
CA SER A 54 -15.77 15.78 4.70
C SER A 54 -15.01 16.84 5.50
N THR A 55 -15.64 17.40 6.53
CA THR A 55 -15.04 18.43 7.39
C THR A 55 -13.80 17.86 8.09
N PRO A 56 -12.60 18.46 7.95
CA PRO A 56 -11.42 18.00 8.68
C PRO A 56 -11.45 18.53 10.11
N GLU A 57 -12.00 17.75 11.05
CA GLU A 57 -11.69 17.98 12.46
C GLU A 57 -10.20 17.69 12.70
N THR A 58 -9.45 18.77 12.91
CA THR A 58 -7.99 18.73 13.10
C THR A 58 -7.68 18.28 14.52
N THR A 59 -7.69 16.97 14.75
CA THR A 59 -7.23 16.38 16.02
C THR A 59 -5.72 16.18 15.96
N SER A 60 -4.99 17.22 16.37
CA SER A 60 -3.53 17.21 16.48
C SER A 60 -3.03 16.03 17.32
N ALA A 61 -2.11 15.23 16.76
CA ALA A 61 -1.47 14.13 17.47
C ALA A 61 -0.76 14.64 18.75
N PRO A 62 -0.97 14.02 19.93
CA PRO A 62 -0.28 14.43 21.15
C PRO A 62 1.22 14.13 21.05
N GLY A 63 2.02 15.11 21.49
CA GLY A 63 3.46 15.12 21.29
C GLY A 63 4.24 14.07 22.08
N LYS A 64 5.46 13.79 21.62
CA LYS A 64 6.42 12.89 22.28
C LYS A 64 6.70 13.31 23.74
N THR A 65 6.29 12.48 24.69
CA THR A 65 6.91 12.40 26.03
C THR A 65 7.70 11.12 26.15
N GLY A 66 8.94 11.22 26.62
CA GLY A 66 9.86 10.08 26.70
C GLY A 66 9.46 9.07 27.78
N GLY A 67 9.43 7.80 27.38
CA GLY A 67 9.43 6.61 28.21
C GLY A 67 10.23 5.52 27.48
N ASP A 68 10.57 4.42 28.15
CA ASP A 68 11.32 3.31 27.54
C ASP A 68 10.70 2.89 26.20
N ALA A 69 11.56 2.61 25.23
CA ALA A 69 11.15 2.29 23.86
C ALA A 69 10.57 0.87 23.77
N SER A 70 9.37 0.67 24.31
CA SER A 70 8.48 -0.41 23.90
C SER A 70 8.33 -0.37 22.38
N SER A 71 8.34 -1.55 21.75
CA SER A 71 8.15 -1.62 20.30
C SER A 71 6.83 -0.99 19.92
N ARG A 72 6.77 -0.27 18.79
CA ARG A 72 5.49 0.24 18.28
C ARG A 72 4.51 -0.89 17.90
N TRP A 73 5.01 -2.13 17.82
CA TRP A 73 4.33 -3.31 17.30
C TRP A 73 4.06 -4.40 18.36
N VAL A 74 3.88 -4.02 19.63
CA VAL A 74 3.65 -4.96 20.76
C VAL A 74 2.59 -6.04 20.52
N GLY A 75 1.47 -5.73 19.85
CA GLY A 75 0.42 -6.71 19.59
C GLY A 75 0.80 -7.71 18.50
N LEU A 76 1.51 -7.25 17.46
CA LEU A 76 2.05 -8.14 16.42
C LEU A 76 3.13 -9.06 16.98
N GLU A 77 4.05 -8.50 17.78
CA GLU A 77 5.12 -9.25 18.45
C GLU A 77 4.57 -10.30 19.42
N HIS A 78 3.53 -9.96 20.19
CA HIS A 78 2.83 -10.88 21.09
C HIS A 78 2.17 -12.06 20.35
N ALA A 79 1.56 -11.79 19.20
CA ALA A 79 0.96 -12.83 18.35
C ALA A 79 1.98 -13.59 17.48
N GLY A 80 3.23 -13.14 17.39
CA GLY A 80 4.25 -13.68 16.49
C GLY A 80 4.09 -13.25 15.02
N ILE A 81 3.25 -12.26 14.74
CA ILE A 81 3.03 -11.71 13.40
C ILE A 81 4.27 -10.88 12.99
N PRO A 82 4.84 -11.10 11.79
CA PRO A 82 5.94 -10.29 11.26
C PRO A 82 5.60 -8.79 11.26
N THR A 83 6.52 -7.96 11.75
CA THR A 83 6.28 -6.51 11.87
C THR A 83 6.47 -5.78 10.52
N PRO A 84 5.68 -4.73 10.22
CA PRO A 84 5.80 -3.93 8.99
C PRO A 84 7.21 -3.39 8.71
N GLY A 85 7.62 -3.45 7.45
CA GLY A 85 8.98 -3.15 6.99
C GLY A 85 9.05 -2.87 5.48
N GLU A 86 10.14 -3.21 4.81
CA GLU A 86 10.19 -3.13 3.33
C GLU A 86 9.29 -4.17 2.64
N TRP A 87 9.03 -5.31 3.31
CA TRP A 87 8.27 -6.42 2.74
C TRP A 87 6.76 -6.11 2.63
N SER A 88 6.22 -5.28 3.55
CA SER A 88 4.80 -4.94 3.62
C SER A 88 4.42 -3.74 2.75
N ARG A 89 5.42 -2.99 2.25
CA ARG A 89 5.21 -1.82 1.40
C ARG A 89 4.85 -2.24 -0.02
N PRO A 90 3.78 -1.70 -0.61
CA PRO A 90 3.42 -2.01 -1.98
C PRO A 90 4.47 -1.45 -2.95
N ARG A 91 4.58 -2.10 -4.11
CA ARG A 91 5.47 -1.68 -5.21
C ARG A 91 4.64 -1.25 -6.40
N TYR A 92 4.73 0.02 -6.76
CA TYR A 92 3.99 0.61 -7.86
C TYR A 92 4.91 0.93 -9.04
N TRP A 93 4.33 1.08 -10.22
CA TRP A 93 5.08 1.19 -11.47
C TRP A 93 5.26 2.65 -11.87
N SER A 94 6.43 2.93 -12.44
CA SER A 94 6.74 4.24 -12.99
C SER A 94 6.26 4.35 -14.44
N SER A 95 5.44 5.36 -14.70
CA SER A 95 5.01 5.81 -16.03
C SER A 95 5.88 6.97 -16.49
N VAL A 96 6.35 6.93 -17.74
CA VAL A 96 7.05 8.06 -18.38
C VAL A 96 6.03 9.08 -18.84
N VAL A 97 6.23 10.34 -18.44
CA VAL A 97 5.35 11.47 -18.76
C VAL A 97 6.08 12.44 -19.68
N LYS A 98 5.38 12.92 -20.71
CA LYS A 98 5.81 14.00 -21.62
C LYS A 98 4.64 14.89 -21.98
N ASP A 99 4.87 16.20 -22.02
CA ASP A 99 3.87 17.24 -22.31
C ASP A 99 2.55 17.03 -21.52
N GLY A 100 2.66 16.64 -20.25
CA GLY A 100 1.52 16.36 -19.36
C GLY A 100 0.76 15.05 -19.65
N GLN A 101 1.33 14.12 -20.44
CA GLN A 101 0.68 12.86 -20.83
C GLN A 101 1.58 11.64 -20.56
N VAL A 102 0.97 10.54 -20.10
CA VAL A 102 1.67 9.25 -20.05
C VAL A 102 1.93 8.75 -21.47
N VAL A 103 3.19 8.53 -21.82
CA VAL A 103 3.62 8.05 -23.14
C VAL A 103 4.16 6.62 -23.14
N GLY A 104 4.32 6.02 -21.96
CA GLY A 104 4.83 4.66 -21.81
C GLY A 104 5.10 4.28 -20.37
N TRP A 105 5.31 3.00 -20.10
CA TRP A 105 5.90 2.54 -18.83
C TRP A 105 7.42 2.78 -18.84
N ALA A 106 8.00 3.01 -17.67
CA ALA A 106 9.44 2.94 -17.49
C ALA A 106 9.93 1.52 -17.84
N ALA A 107 11.05 1.43 -18.57
CA ALA A 107 11.52 0.14 -19.07
C ALA A 107 11.91 -0.80 -17.92
N GLU A 108 11.44 -2.05 -17.98
CA GLU A 108 11.72 -3.03 -16.94
C GLU A 108 13.25 -3.22 -16.76
N GLY A 109 13.69 -3.28 -15.50
CA GLY A 109 15.12 -3.38 -15.16
C GLY A 109 15.89 -2.05 -15.18
N THR A 110 15.28 -0.91 -15.53
CA THR A 110 15.91 0.40 -15.27
C THR A 110 15.79 0.77 -13.78
N PRO A 111 16.73 1.58 -13.24
CA PRO A 111 16.54 2.22 -11.94
C PRO A 111 15.17 2.92 -11.90
N ASN A 112 14.43 2.72 -10.80
CA ASN A 112 13.09 3.27 -10.56
C ASN A 112 11.99 2.81 -11.53
N ALA A 113 12.14 1.68 -12.25
CA ALA A 113 11.03 1.09 -13.02
C ALA A 113 9.82 0.72 -12.13
N GLN A 114 10.10 0.33 -10.89
CA GLN A 114 9.16 0.24 -9.79
C GLN A 114 9.63 1.11 -8.63
N VAL A 115 8.68 1.62 -7.83
CA VAL A 115 8.91 2.38 -6.60
C VAL A 115 8.27 1.63 -5.44
N THR A 116 9.07 1.36 -4.40
CA THR A 116 8.55 0.91 -3.10
C THR A 116 7.96 2.12 -2.38
N MET A 117 6.68 2.06 -2.06
CA MET A 117 5.97 3.20 -1.47
C MET A 117 6.40 3.50 -0.03
N PRO A 118 6.11 4.71 0.49
CA PRO A 118 6.32 5.01 1.90
C PRO A 118 5.56 4.05 2.81
N ALA A 119 6.08 3.86 4.02
CA ALA A 119 5.34 3.18 5.08
C ALA A 119 3.99 3.85 5.34
N ASP A 120 3.05 3.06 5.85
CA ASP A 120 1.74 3.49 6.32
C ASP A 120 0.81 4.02 5.19
N THR A 121 1.15 3.74 3.91
CA THR A 121 0.31 4.07 2.73
C THR A 121 -0.50 2.90 2.19
N GLY A 122 0.05 1.67 2.28
CA GLY A 122 -0.51 0.48 1.64
C GLY A 122 -1.45 -0.36 2.51
N ALA A 123 -2.16 -1.28 1.86
CA ALA A 123 -3.13 -2.17 2.48
C ALA A 123 -2.57 -3.00 3.65
N ILE A 124 -1.39 -3.62 3.45
CA ILE A 124 -0.76 -4.48 4.46
C ILE A 124 -0.36 -3.67 5.71
N ASP A 125 0.23 -2.48 5.54
CA ASP A 125 0.59 -1.61 6.66
C ASP A 125 -0.66 -1.17 7.44
N ALA A 126 -1.75 -0.80 6.75
CA ALA A 126 -3.01 -0.43 7.39
C ALA A 126 -3.65 -1.60 8.18
N ALA A 127 -3.70 -2.79 7.57
CA ALA A 127 -4.20 -4.00 8.21
C ALA A 127 -3.38 -4.38 9.46
N LEU A 128 -2.05 -4.37 9.35
CA LEU A 128 -1.15 -4.69 10.47
C LEU A 128 -1.19 -3.65 11.58
N ASN A 129 -1.45 -2.37 11.27
CA ASN A 129 -1.69 -1.37 12.31
C ASN A 129 -2.97 -1.64 13.11
N THR A 130 -4.06 -2.07 12.45
CA THR A 130 -5.29 -2.50 13.13
C THR A 130 -5.08 -3.75 13.97
N LEU A 131 -4.43 -4.79 13.40
CA LEU A 131 -4.12 -6.03 14.14
C LEU A 131 -3.21 -5.77 15.34
N ASN A 132 -2.25 -4.85 15.24
CA ASN A 132 -1.42 -4.44 16.38
C ASN A 132 -2.24 -3.91 17.56
N ARG A 133 -3.35 -3.19 17.31
CA ARG A 133 -4.25 -2.71 18.37
C ARG A 133 -5.16 -3.82 18.89
N LEU A 134 -5.71 -4.65 18.01
CA LEU A 134 -6.53 -5.79 18.40
C LEU A 134 -5.78 -6.77 19.31
N LEU A 135 -4.50 -7.00 19.04
CA LEU A 135 -3.67 -7.99 19.69
C LEU A 135 -2.79 -7.43 20.82
N ASP A 136 -2.89 -6.13 21.14
CA ASP A 136 -2.08 -5.46 22.18
C ASP A 136 -2.35 -6.07 23.57
N PRO A 137 -1.38 -6.75 24.21
CA PRO A 137 -1.58 -7.38 25.51
C PRO A 137 -1.50 -6.41 26.69
N ASN A 138 -1.06 -5.16 26.47
CA ASN A 138 -0.69 -4.23 27.54
C ASN A 138 -1.76 -3.18 27.87
N ALA A 139 -2.67 -2.89 26.92
CA ALA A 139 -3.78 -1.96 27.15
C ALA A 139 -4.79 -2.50 28.18
N ASP A 140 -5.43 -1.62 28.94
CA ASP A 140 -6.67 -1.97 29.64
C ASP A 140 -7.86 -2.09 28.66
N ASP A 141 -8.97 -2.67 29.09
CA ASP A 141 -10.11 -3.01 28.22
C ASP A 141 -10.72 -1.78 27.51
N GLN A 142 -10.78 -0.63 28.20
CA GLN A 142 -11.33 0.61 27.64
C GLN A 142 -10.36 1.21 26.62
N THR A 143 -9.08 1.34 27.01
CA THR A 143 -8.01 1.84 26.14
C THR A 143 -7.85 0.96 24.90
N TRP A 144 -7.99 -0.36 25.03
CA TRP A 144 -7.99 -1.30 23.91
C TRP A 144 -9.17 -1.04 22.96
N ALA A 145 -10.41 -0.99 23.49
CA ALA A 145 -11.60 -0.79 22.69
C ALA A 145 -11.56 0.54 21.93
N ASP A 146 -11.11 1.62 22.58
CA ASP A 146 -10.95 2.94 21.97
C ASP A 146 -9.85 2.93 20.90
N ASN A 147 -8.70 2.29 21.17
CA ASN A 147 -7.59 2.19 20.20
C ASN A 147 -7.95 1.37 18.96
N VAL A 148 -8.67 0.25 19.12
CA VAL A 148 -9.14 -0.58 17.99
C VAL A 148 -10.21 0.16 17.19
N LYS A 149 -11.15 0.83 17.86
CA LYS A 149 -12.14 1.66 17.18
C LYS A 149 -11.48 2.78 16.37
N ALA A 150 -10.41 3.39 16.89
CA ALA A 150 -9.66 4.43 16.19
C ALA A 150 -8.89 3.95 14.94
N THR A 151 -8.72 2.64 14.74
CA THR A 151 -8.11 2.08 13.51
C THR A 151 -9.11 1.61 12.46
N LEU A 152 -10.39 1.49 12.84
CA LEU A 152 -11.48 1.12 11.93
C LEU A 152 -12.11 2.38 11.34
N GLY A 153 -12.21 2.44 10.01
CA GLY A 153 -12.82 3.53 9.27
C GLY A 153 -14.10 3.12 8.55
N ALA A 154 -14.79 4.12 8.00
CA ALA A 154 -15.90 3.90 7.09
C ALA A 154 -15.40 3.50 5.69
N ASP A 155 -16.23 2.74 4.98
CA ASP A 155 -15.98 2.32 3.60
C ASP A 155 -16.35 3.39 2.54
N ALA A 156 -16.25 3.04 1.26
CA ALA A 156 -16.57 3.93 0.15
C ALA A 156 -18.03 4.47 0.17
N ALA A 157 -18.95 3.77 0.83
CA ALA A 157 -20.35 4.18 0.99
C ALA A 157 -20.61 4.95 2.29
N GLY A 158 -19.58 5.14 3.14
CA GLY A 158 -19.71 5.73 4.46
C GLY A 158 -20.25 4.77 5.51
N LEU A 159 -20.15 3.45 5.30
CA LEU A 159 -20.56 2.44 6.26
C LEU A 159 -19.38 2.06 7.16
N GLU A 160 -19.59 2.19 8.47
CA GLU A 160 -18.73 1.58 9.49
C GLU A 160 -19.23 0.15 9.76
N TYR A 161 -18.36 -0.85 9.67
CA TYR A 161 -18.70 -2.22 10.06
C TYR A 161 -18.54 -2.38 11.57
N GLY A 162 -19.30 -3.32 12.14
CA GLY A 162 -19.33 -3.54 13.58
C GLY A 162 -17.96 -3.96 14.13
N TYR A 163 -17.69 -3.56 15.37
CA TYR A 163 -16.49 -3.98 16.09
C TYR A 163 -16.35 -5.52 16.07
N PRO A 164 -15.16 -6.08 15.79
CA PRO A 164 -14.94 -7.53 15.76
C PRO A 164 -15.45 -8.21 17.05
N SER A 165 -16.49 -9.02 16.94
CA SER A 165 -17.37 -9.36 18.07
C SER A 165 -16.79 -10.35 19.09
N ALA A 166 -15.55 -10.80 18.91
CA ALA A 166 -14.85 -11.66 19.84
C ALA A 166 -14.33 -10.88 21.07
N PRO A 167 -14.36 -11.47 22.29
CA PRO A 167 -13.90 -10.82 23.51
C PRO A 167 -12.38 -10.66 23.56
N ARG A 168 -11.87 -9.65 24.27
CA ARG A 168 -10.43 -9.31 24.33
C ARG A 168 -9.52 -10.51 24.66
N TRP A 169 -9.90 -11.39 25.58
CA TRP A 169 -9.10 -12.57 25.93
C TRP A 169 -8.86 -13.51 24.73
N TRP A 170 -9.86 -13.65 23.85
CA TRP A 170 -9.78 -14.52 22.68
C TRP A 170 -8.72 -14.01 21.71
N TRP A 171 -8.71 -12.69 21.43
CA TRP A 171 -7.69 -12.04 20.60
C TRP A 171 -6.27 -12.25 21.13
N LEU A 172 -6.08 -12.15 22.45
CA LEU A 172 -4.75 -12.29 23.07
C LEU A 172 -4.21 -13.73 23.06
N GLU A 173 -5.05 -14.74 22.83
CA GLU A 173 -4.62 -16.13 22.64
C GLU A 173 -4.15 -16.42 21.22
N ARG A 174 -4.57 -15.65 20.21
CA ARG A 174 -4.31 -15.92 18.79
C ARG A 174 -2.83 -15.83 18.44
N ARG A 175 -2.36 -16.70 17.56
CA ARG A 175 -0.97 -16.79 17.12
C ARG A 175 -0.87 -16.86 15.60
N TYR A 176 0.17 -16.24 15.07
CA TYR A 176 0.51 -16.35 13.67
C TYR A 176 0.89 -17.79 13.32
N ASP A 177 0.21 -18.35 12.32
CA ASP A 177 0.51 -19.66 11.77
C ASP A 177 0.59 -19.53 10.24
N PRO A 178 1.80 -19.49 9.65
CA PRO A 178 1.93 -19.34 8.20
C PRO A 178 1.34 -20.53 7.41
N ASP A 179 1.25 -21.72 8.01
CA ASP A 179 0.77 -22.94 7.35
C ASP A 179 -0.77 -22.95 7.19
N ALA A 180 -1.48 -22.11 7.96
CA ALA A 180 -2.93 -21.93 7.84
C ALA A 180 -3.36 -21.40 6.46
N VAL A 181 -2.49 -20.72 5.70
CA VAL A 181 -2.77 -20.29 4.31
C VAL A 181 -2.82 -21.47 3.32
N CYS A 182 -2.24 -22.61 3.69
CA CYS A 182 -2.12 -23.80 2.85
C CYS A 182 -3.13 -24.90 3.21
N THR A 183 -3.78 -24.78 4.37
CA THR A 183 -4.68 -25.78 4.94
C THR A 183 -6.09 -25.25 5.25
N GLY A 184 -6.23 -23.93 5.42
CA GLY A 184 -7.51 -23.26 5.66
C GLY A 184 -8.30 -22.91 4.39
N SER A 185 -9.58 -22.57 4.58
CA SER A 185 -10.41 -21.97 3.52
C SER A 185 -9.94 -20.53 3.24
N ILE A 186 -9.76 -20.19 1.97
CA ILE A 186 -9.42 -18.83 1.53
C ILE A 186 -10.53 -18.28 0.63
N TYR A 187 -11.15 -17.16 1.03
CA TYR A 187 -12.12 -16.43 0.21
C TYR A 187 -11.46 -15.48 -0.81
N VAL A 188 -10.13 -15.36 -0.78
CA VAL A 188 -9.33 -14.45 -1.61
C VAL A 188 -8.33 -15.27 -2.42
N ALA A 189 -8.35 -15.12 -3.74
CA ALA A 189 -7.31 -15.63 -4.64
C ALA A 189 -6.03 -14.77 -4.55
N GLY A 190 -5.41 -14.78 -3.37
CA GLY A 190 -4.11 -14.16 -3.13
C GLY A 190 -2.98 -14.93 -3.83
N ARG A 191 -1.79 -14.33 -3.89
CA ARG A 191 -0.58 -15.02 -4.39
C ARG A 191 -0.02 -16.01 -3.36
N SER A 192 -0.79 -17.04 -2.98
CA SER A 192 -0.34 -18.14 -2.11
C SER A 192 0.61 -19.12 -2.80
N TRP A 193 1.65 -18.59 -3.45
CA TRP A 193 2.79 -19.39 -3.91
C TRP A 193 3.66 -19.75 -2.69
N GLY A 194 3.88 -21.04 -2.47
CA GLY A 194 4.72 -21.52 -1.36
C GLY A 194 4.17 -22.71 -0.59
N CYS A 195 2.91 -23.13 -0.82
CA CYS A 195 2.37 -24.32 -0.17
C CYS A 195 2.99 -25.60 -0.72
N SER A 196 3.60 -26.41 0.15
CA SER A 196 4.03 -27.77 -0.17
C SER A 196 2.87 -28.77 -0.05
N THR A 197 3.07 -29.98 -0.57
CA THR A 197 2.03 -31.02 -0.62
C THR A 197 1.61 -31.57 0.74
N ASP A 198 2.38 -31.31 1.79
CA ASP A 198 2.10 -31.65 3.19
C ASP A 198 1.40 -30.51 3.96
N GLY A 199 1.11 -29.39 3.30
CA GLY A 199 0.40 -28.25 3.90
C GLY A 199 1.29 -27.20 4.56
N THR A 200 2.61 -27.32 4.50
CA THR A 200 3.54 -26.32 5.03
C THR A 200 3.71 -25.12 4.07
N TYR A 201 3.84 -23.92 4.62
CA TYR A 201 4.19 -22.73 3.85
C TYR A 201 5.71 -22.54 3.77
N THR A 202 6.23 -22.50 2.55
CA THR A 202 7.68 -22.44 2.24
C THR A 202 8.14 -21.14 1.58
N GLY A 203 7.22 -20.19 1.38
CA GLY A 203 7.55 -18.89 0.78
C GLY A 203 8.18 -17.91 1.78
N ALA A 204 8.54 -16.72 1.31
CA ALA A 204 9.18 -15.71 2.15
C ALA A 204 8.20 -15.00 3.12
N GLN A 205 6.91 -14.93 2.78
CA GLN A 205 5.91 -14.18 3.55
C GLN A 205 4.50 -14.72 3.30
N ALA A 206 3.89 -15.35 4.29
CA ALA A 206 2.54 -15.95 4.16
C ALA A 206 1.42 -14.89 4.16
N ILE A 207 1.66 -13.74 4.80
CA ILE A 207 0.77 -12.56 4.73
C ILE A 207 0.79 -11.98 3.31
N ASN A 208 -0.36 -11.98 2.65
CA ASN A 208 -0.52 -11.53 1.27
C ASN A 208 -1.85 -10.78 1.11
N ASN A 209 -1.97 -9.97 0.07
CA ASN A 209 -3.19 -9.21 -0.23
C ASN A 209 -3.97 -9.79 -1.44
N ALA A 210 -5.17 -9.25 -1.68
CA ALA A 210 -5.97 -9.62 -2.83
C ALA A 210 -5.37 -8.96 -4.07
N VAL A 211 -4.98 -9.72 -5.10
CA VAL A 211 -4.46 -9.10 -6.34
C VAL A 211 -5.60 -8.63 -7.25
N ARG A 212 -6.77 -9.26 -7.12
CA ARG A 212 -8.01 -8.99 -7.86
C ARG A 212 -9.19 -9.71 -7.17
N TYR A 213 -10.38 -9.14 -7.27
CA TYR A 213 -11.63 -9.81 -6.91
C TYR A 213 -12.34 -10.43 -8.13
N ASP A 214 -13.04 -11.55 -7.93
CA ASP A 214 -14.01 -12.05 -8.91
C ASP A 214 -15.33 -11.26 -8.77
N PRO A 215 -15.83 -10.60 -9.83
CA PRO A 215 -17.07 -9.83 -9.78
C PRO A 215 -18.34 -10.71 -9.68
N ASN A 216 -18.25 -12.03 -9.82
CA ASN A 216 -19.36 -12.95 -9.58
C ASN A 216 -19.51 -13.26 -8.08
N GLU A 217 -18.39 -13.41 -7.38
CA GLU A 217 -18.33 -13.82 -5.97
C GLU A 217 -18.23 -12.66 -4.97
N THR A 218 -18.10 -11.42 -5.43
CA THR A 218 -17.91 -10.24 -4.54
C THR A 218 -18.97 -9.14 -4.72
N ARG A 219 -19.38 -8.51 -3.61
CA ARG A 219 -20.44 -7.49 -3.53
C ARG A 219 -20.06 -6.41 -2.52
N PHE A 220 -19.39 -5.37 -3.00
CA PHE A 220 -19.11 -4.15 -2.20
C PHE A 220 -20.32 -3.20 -2.24
N PRO A 221 -20.56 -2.40 -1.17
CA PRO A 221 -21.61 -1.41 -1.16
C PRO A 221 -21.49 -0.37 -2.27
N VAL A 222 -22.64 0.09 -2.76
CA VAL A 222 -22.73 1.14 -3.78
C VAL A 222 -22.91 2.49 -3.07
N PRO A 223 -21.97 3.44 -3.19
CA PRO A 223 -22.07 4.74 -2.53
C PRO A 223 -23.29 5.54 -2.99
N LYS A 224 -23.87 6.33 -2.08
CA LYS A 224 -25.05 7.14 -2.39
C LYS A 224 -24.76 8.14 -3.53
N GLY A 225 -25.50 8.01 -4.62
CA GLY A 225 -25.34 8.88 -5.79
C GLY A 225 -24.24 8.45 -6.77
N TYR A 226 -23.64 7.27 -6.57
CA TYR A 226 -22.76 6.63 -7.55
C TYR A 226 -23.49 6.43 -8.89
N LYS A 227 -22.78 6.68 -10.00
CA LYS A 227 -23.33 6.61 -11.37
C LYS A 227 -22.33 5.98 -12.31
N VAL A 228 -22.77 4.92 -12.98
CA VAL A 228 -22.11 4.27 -14.13
C VAL A 228 -23.17 4.00 -15.21
N ASP A 229 -22.74 3.62 -16.42
CA ASP A 229 -23.65 3.11 -17.45
C ASP A 229 -24.38 1.88 -16.91
N SER A 230 -25.70 1.81 -17.07
CA SER A 230 -26.54 0.72 -16.56
C SER A 230 -26.26 -0.66 -17.18
N ARG A 231 -25.43 -0.71 -18.23
CA ARG A 231 -24.96 -1.93 -18.89
C ARG A 231 -23.62 -2.44 -18.34
N VAL A 232 -22.97 -1.68 -17.45
CA VAL A 232 -21.70 -2.04 -16.80
C VAL A 232 -22.00 -2.50 -15.38
N ASN A 233 -21.37 -3.60 -14.95
CA ASN A 233 -21.50 -4.06 -13.56
C ASN A 233 -20.74 -3.07 -12.65
N PRO A 234 -21.41 -2.37 -11.72
CA PRO A 234 -20.73 -1.39 -10.84
C PRO A 234 -19.65 -2.04 -9.96
N GLN A 235 -19.72 -3.35 -9.70
CA GLN A 235 -18.71 -4.08 -8.92
C GLN A 235 -17.34 -4.14 -9.62
N GLU A 236 -17.29 -4.07 -10.96
CA GLU A 236 -16.02 -4.00 -11.72
C GLU A 236 -15.24 -2.70 -11.47
N HIS A 237 -15.90 -1.69 -10.92
CA HIS A 237 -15.30 -0.41 -10.53
C HIS A 237 -15.17 -0.29 -9.02
N LEU A 238 -16.22 -0.61 -8.26
CA LEU A 238 -16.24 -0.43 -6.79
C LEU A 238 -15.22 -1.30 -6.08
N SER A 239 -15.01 -2.55 -6.53
CA SER A 239 -14.01 -3.45 -5.95
C SER A 239 -12.56 -2.93 -6.07
N ARG A 240 -12.28 -1.98 -6.99
CA ARG A 240 -10.95 -1.39 -7.20
C ARG A 240 -10.50 -0.47 -6.07
N TYR A 241 -11.41 -0.04 -5.20
CA TYR A 241 -11.07 0.77 -4.01
C TYR A 241 -10.82 -0.06 -2.76
N TYR A 242 -11.00 -1.38 -2.83
CA TYR A 242 -10.82 -2.28 -1.71
C TYR A 242 -9.64 -3.19 -1.94
N ASP A 243 -9.02 -3.65 -0.87
CA ASP A 243 -8.06 -4.75 -0.85
C ASP A 243 -8.35 -5.59 0.40
N THR A 244 -7.99 -6.87 0.40
CA THR A 244 -8.13 -7.76 1.55
C THR A 244 -6.79 -8.38 1.86
N VAL A 245 -6.25 -8.05 3.02
CA VAL A 245 -5.01 -8.63 3.53
C VAL A 245 -5.36 -9.93 4.26
N VAL A 246 -4.85 -11.04 3.72
CA VAL A 246 -4.94 -12.37 4.33
C VAL A 246 -3.80 -12.52 5.33
N VAL A 247 -4.14 -12.70 6.60
CA VAL A 247 -3.18 -12.97 7.69
C VAL A 247 -3.46 -14.37 8.22
N PRO A 248 -2.59 -15.36 7.95
CA PRO A 248 -2.81 -16.72 8.39
C PRO A 248 -2.49 -16.88 9.90
N MET A 249 -3.47 -17.37 10.64
CA MET A 249 -3.47 -17.49 12.10
C MET A 249 -3.85 -18.91 12.54
N ASP A 250 -3.62 -19.21 13.81
CA ASP A 250 -3.83 -20.53 14.44
C ASP A 250 -5.27 -21.07 14.42
N ASP A 251 -6.26 -20.20 14.18
CA ASP A 251 -7.67 -20.57 13.96
C ASP A 251 -8.13 -20.40 12.49
N GLY A 252 -7.19 -20.18 11.58
CA GLY A 252 -7.40 -20.09 10.13
C GLY A 252 -7.00 -18.73 9.54
N PRO A 253 -7.13 -18.57 8.21
CA PRO A 253 -6.87 -17.30 7.54
C PRO A 253 -7.83 -16.20 8.00
N TRP A 254 -7.28 -15.09 8.49
CA TRP A 254 -8.03 -13.86 8.76
C TRP A 254 -8.04 -12.98 7.52
N HIS A 255 -9.16 -12.32 7.28
CA HIS A 255 -9.40 -11.44 6.13
C HIS A 255 -9.60 -10.02 6.66
N VAL A 256 -8.53 -9.22 6.60
CA VAL A 256 -8.56 -7.80 6.96
C VAL A 256 -8.88 -6.99 5.72
N THR A 257 -10.13 -6.54 5.60
CA THR A 257 -10.56 -5.72 4.46
C THR A 257 -10.17 -4.27 4.70
N VAL A 258 -9.51 -3.66 3.72
CA VAL A 258 -9.14 -2.25 3.72
C VAL A 258 -9.84 -1.50 2.59
N TYR A 259 -10.15 -0.24 2.83
CA TYR A 259 -10.56 0.73 1.84
C TYR A 259 -9.38 1.66 1.55
N CYS A 260 -9.02 1.80 0.28
CA CYS A 260 -7.90 2.60 -0.20
C CYS A 260 -8.47 3.65 -1.19
N PRO A 261 -8.62 4.93 -0.79
CA PRO A 261 -9.51 5.85 -1.49
C PRO A 261 -8.99 6.41 -2.82
N ALA A 262 -7.70 6.28 -3.12
CA ALA A 262 -7.12 6.94 -4.29
C ALA A 262 -7.63 6.32 -5.59
N ASP A 263 -8.14 7.16 -6.50
CA ASP A 263 -8.76 6.68 -7.73
C ASP A 263 -7.69 6.10 -8.67
N ARG A 264 -7.78 4.80 -8.98
CA ARG A 264 -6.90 4.18 -9.99
C ARG A 264 -7.27 4.62 -11.41
N GLY A 265 -8.43 5.23 -11.60
CA GLY A 265 -8.99 5.62 -12.88
C GLY A 265 -9.60 4.46 -13.65
N ALA A 266 -9.93 4.73 -14.92
CA ALA A 266 -10.61 3.77 -15.77
C ALA A 266 -9.72 2.62 -16.27
N SER A 267 -8.40 2.72 -16.13
CA SER A 267 -7.42 1.79 -16.73
C SER A 267 -7.74 0.32 -16.46
N ASP A 268 -7.85 -0.46 -17.53
CA ASP A 268 -8.27 -1.86 -17.57
C ASP A 268 -7.08 -2.84 -17.57
N GLY A 269 -5.91 -2.37 -17.09
CA GLY A 269 -4.65 -3.09 -17.05
C GLY A 269 -3.51 -2.23 -17.58
N TRP A 270 -2.65 -2.81 -18.42
CA TRP A 270 -1.47 -2.16 -19.02
C TRP A 270 -1.76 -0.99 -19.98
N ASN A 271 -3.04 -0.68 -20.27
CA ASN A 271 -3.44 0.37 -21.20
C ASN A 271 -3.30 1.77 -20.58
N TYR A 272 -2.67 2.68 -21.34
CA TYR A 272 -2.44 4.09 -21.01
C TYR A 272 -3.71 4.97 -21.04
N ALA A 273 -4.91 4.39 -20.87
CA ALA A 273 -6.13 5.17 -20.73
C ALA A 273 -6.04 6.04 -19.48
N GLN A 274 -6.51 7.30 -19.58
CA GLN A 274 -6.38 8.37 -18.57
C GLN A 274 -6.23 7.83 -17.14
N PRO A 275 -5.02 7.92 -16.54
CA PRO A 275 -4.83 7.46 -15.18
C PRO A 275 -5.69 8.29 -14.24
N GLY A 276 -6.08 7.71 -13.12
CA GLY A 276 -6.72 8.46 -12.04
C GLY A 276 -5.68 9.28 -11.26
N THR A 277 -5.72 9.17 -9.94
CA THR A 277 -4.65 9.63 -9.06
C THR A 277 -3.31 9.02 -9.48
N VAL A 278 -2.29 9.88 -9.61
CA VAL A 278 -0.88 9.51 -9.81
C VAL A 278 -0.05 10.14 -8.71
N THR A 279 1.11 9.56 -8.37
CA THR A 279 2.01 10.12 -7.34
C THR A 279 3.42 10.42 -7.85
N ASP A 280 4.19 11.16 -7.07
CA ASP A 280 5.65 11.15 -7.14
C ASP A 280 6.25 9.84 -6.58
N GLU A 281 7.58 9.71 -6.61
CA GLU A 281 8.31 8.59 -5.99
C GLU A 281 8.28 8.57 -4.45
N HIS A 282 7.66 9.58 -3.84
CA HIS A 282 7.46 9.70 -2.41
C HIS A 282 6.01 9.44 -1.99
N GLY A 283 5.13 9.01 -2.92
CA GLY A 283 3.73 8.71 -2.65
C GLY A 283 2.86 9.94 -2.37
N ASN A 284 3.32 11.14 -2.73
CA ASN A 284 2.47 12.33 -2.75
C ASN A 284 1.70 12.37 -4.07
N GLU A 285 0.39 12.60 -3.99
CA GLU A 285 -0.43 12.84 -5.18
C GLU A 285 0.04 14.07 -5.96
N THR A 286 0.07 13.94 -7.29
CA THR A 286 0.53 14.99 -8.21
C THR A 286 -0.40 15.07 -9.42
N ASP A 287 -0.46 16.26 -10.04
CA ASP A 287 -1.20 16.46 -11.28
C ASP A 287 -0.33 16.04 -12.48
N LEU A 288 -0.77 15.05 -13.23
CA LEU A 288 -0.09 14.62 -14.46
C LEU A 288 0.13 15.79 -15.44
N ALA A 289 -0.81 16.72 -15.54
CA ALA A 289 -0.72 17.87 -16.44
C ALA A 289 0.38 18.87 -16.04
N SER A 290 0.86 18.82 -14.80
CA SER A 290 1.97 19.65 -14.31
C SER A 290 3.36 19.11 -14.71
N ILE A 291 3.45 17.87 -15.21
CA ILE A 291 4.71 17.18 -15.51
C ILE A 291 5.05 17.35 -17.00
N THR A 292 5.96 18.28 -17.32
CA THR A 292 6.39 18.54 -18.70
C THR A 292 7.22 17.39 -19.30
N ASP A 293 8.18 16.86 -18.54
CA ASP A 293 8.99 15.68 -18.90
C ASP A 293 9.37 15.02 -17.56
N GLY A 294 9.11 13.73 -17.37
CA GLY A 294 9.43 13.08 -16.10
C GLY A 294 8.83 11.70 -15.91
N VAL A 295 8.58 11.37 -14.63
CA VAL A 295 7.98 10.11 -14.19
C VAL A 295 6.80 10.42 -13.27
N ALA A 296 5.74 9.62 -13.38
CA ALA A 296 4.67 9.53 -12.40
C ALA A 296 4.52 8.07 -11.95
N VAL A 297 4.18 7.83 -10.69
CA VAL A 297 4.02 6.50 -10.10
C VAL A 297 2.54 6.12 -10.02
N GLN A 298 2.22 4.88 -10.37
CA GLN A 298 0.86 4.36 -10.51
C GLN A 298 0.75 2.90 -10.03
N SER A 299 -0.32 2.58 -9.30
CA SER A 299 -0.67 1.18 -9.04
C SER A 299 -1.24 0.52 -10.30
N ILE A 300 -0.72 -0.66 -10.65
CA ILE A 300 -1.26 -1.53 -11.70
C ILE A 300 -2.10 -2.69 -11.14
N GLU A 301 -2.25 -2.77 -9.82
CA GLU A 301 -3.05 -3.82 -9.17
C GLU A 301 -4.53 -3.61 -9.46
N SER A 302 -5.34 -4.68 -9.44
CA SER A 302 -6.79 -4.57 -9.73
C SER A 302 -7.61 -4.18 -8.50
N VAL A 303 -6.94 -3.83 -7.40
CA VAL A 303 -7.45 -3.57 -6.06
C VAL A 303 -6.99 -2.19 -5.56
N GLY A 304 -7.37 -1.87 -4.31
CA GLY A 304 -7.15 -0.60 -3.65
C GLY A 304 -5.73 -0.04 -3.74
N PHE A 305 -5.64 1.27 -3.97
CA PHE A 305 -4.40 2.04 -4.03
C PHE A 305 -4.42 3.15 -2.96
N GLY A 306 -3.36 3.26 -2.18
CA GLY A 306 -3.22 4.25 -1.12
C GLY A 306 -2.04 5.21 -1.36
N THR A 307 -2.21 6.46 -0.94
CA THR A 307 -1.22 7.54 -1.04
C THR A 307 -0.97 8.19 0.32
N ARG A 308 -0.13 9.23 0.39
CA ARG A 308 0.03 10.03 1.62
C ARG A 308 -1.18 10.90 1.93
N GLN A 309 -1.89 11.37 0.90
CA GLN A 309 -3.08 12.21 1.01
C GLN A 309 -4.33 11.37 1.31
N HIS A 310 -4.40 10.18 0.70
CA HIS A 310 -5.50 9.24 0.81
C HIS A 310 -4.95 7.84 1.16
N PRO A 311 -4.49 7.63 2.40
CA PRO A 311 -3.97 6.34 2.85
C PRO A 311 -5.07 5.28 2.95
N CYS A 312 -4.68 4.00 2.85
CA CYS A 312 -5.58 2.89 3.13
C CYS A 312 -6.03 2.88 4.61
N VAL A 313 -7.28 2.50 4.86
CA VAL A 313 -7.87 2.37 6.20
C VAL A 313 -8.54 1.00 6.32
N THR A 314 -8.44 0.34 7.48
CA THR A 314 -9.15 -0.93 7.71
C THR A 314 -10.64 -0.67 7.90
N VAL A 315 -11.49 -1.44 7.21
CA VAL A 315 -12.96 -1.32 7.33
C VAL A 315 -13.60 -2.56 7.94
N ASP A 316 -12.96 -3.73 7.86
CA ASP A 316 -13.46 -4.99 8.42
C ASP A 316 -12.31 -5.93 8.81
N VAL A 317 -12.53 -6.77 9.83
CA VAL A 317 -11.63 -7.83 10.27
C VAL A 317 -12.44 -9.09 10.50
N SER A 318 -12.50 -9.95 9.47
CA SER A 318 -13.19 -11.24 9.51
C SER A 318 -12.20 -12.36 9.89
N VAL A 319 -12.56 -13.18 10.87
CA VAL A 319 -11.63 -14.13 11.53
C VAL A 319 -12.17 -15.55 11.64
N GLY A 320 -11.30 -16.55 11.80
CA GLY A 320 -11.68 -17.91 12.17
C GLY A 320 -12.72 -18.57 11.24
N GLY A 321 -12.60 -18.36 9.92
CA GLY A 321 -13.57 -18.86 8.94
C GLY A 321 -14.88 -18.07 8.84
N GLN A 322 -14.97 -16.87 9.43
CA GLN A 322 -16.05 -15.93 9.14
C GLN A 322 -15.99 -15.49 7.67
N THR A 323 -17.16 -15.43 7.04
CA THR A 323 -17.32 -14.89 5.69
C THR A 323 -17.21 -13.36 5.72
N PRO A 324 -16.28 -12.74 4.97
CA PRO A 324 -16.18 -11.29 4.89
C PRO A 324 -17.43 -10.64 4.30
N TYR A 325 -17.75 -9.41 4.71
CA TYR A 325 -19.00 -8.74 4.31
C TYR A 325 -19.20 -8.62 2.79
N TRP A 326 -18.10 -8.58 2.04
CA TRP A 326 -18.09 -8.47 0.59
C TRP A 326 -18.18 -9.81 -0.14
N TYR A 327 -18.02 -10.95 0.54
CA TYR A 327 -18.09 -12.26 -0.10
C TYR A 327 -19.54 -12.71 -0.28
N ALA A 328 -19.87 -13.07 -1.52
CA ALA A 328 -21.19 -13.49 -1.97
C ALA A 328 -21.16 -14.76 -2.83
N GLY A 329 -20.00 -15.44 -2.90
CA GLY A 329 -19.88 -16.77 -3.49
C GLY A 329 -20.60 -17.82 -2.65
N THR A 330 -20.85 -18.99 -3.24
CA THR A 330 -21.40 -20.14 -2.52
C THR A 330 -20.28 -21.01 -1.99
N GLU A 331 -20.16 -21.16 -0.67
CA GLU A 331 -19.36 -22.24 -0.09
C GLU A 331 -19.85 -23.58 -0.65
N GLY A 332 -18.92 -24.38 -1.18
CA GLY A 332 -19.17 -25.79 -1.46
C GLY A 332 -19.28 -26.57 -0.16
N ARG A 333 -20.49 -26.63 0.41
CA ARG A 333 -20.85 -27.51 1.54
C ARG A 333 -21.32 -28.87 1.06
#